data_AF-A0A820QFX5-F1
#
_entry.id   AF-A0A820QFX5-F1
#
_cell.length_a   1.000
_cell.length_b   1.000
_cell.length_c   1.000
_cell.angle_alpha   90.00
_cell.angle_beta   90.00
_cell.angle_gamma   90.00
#
_symmetry.space_group_name_H-M   'P 1'
#
loop_
_entity.id
_entity.type
_entity.pdbx_description
1 polymer ?
#
loop_
_entity_poly.entity_id
_entity_poly.type
_entity_poly.pdbx_seq_one_letter_code
_entity_poly.pdbx_strand_id
1 'polypeptide(L)' 'DPCAQNPCLNGGQCVSNNMGGFTCTCPNPYTGSRCED' A
#
# COMPACT_ATOMS: atom_id res chain seq x y z
N ASP A 1 10.32 -8.76 1.77
CA ASP A 1 9.06 -8.17 2.24
C ASP A 1 8.64 -7.09 1.25
N PRO A 2 7.52 -7.26 0.53
CA PRO A 2 7.04 -6.31 -0.46
C PRO A 2 6.68 -4.93 0.15
N CYS A 3 6.53 -4.83 1.48
CA CYS A 3 6.37 -3.57 2.19
C CYS A 3 7.68 -2.90 2.60
N ALA A 4 8.85 -3.55 2.46
CA ALA A 4 10.13 -3.00 2.90
C ALA A 4 10.54 -1.70 2.18
N GLN A 5 9.98 -1.43 1.00
CA GLN A 5 10.22 -0.20 0.23
C GLN A 5 9.13 0.85 0.42
N ASN A 6 8.17 0.63 1.34
CA ASN A 6 7.00 1.49 1.53
C ASN A 6 6.32 1.88 0.21
N PRO A 7 5.79 0.90 -0.54
CA PRO A 7 5.19 1.17 -1.85
C PRO A 7 3.94 2.08 -1.75
N CYS A 8 3.24 2.09 -0.62
CA CYS A 8 2.06 2.92 -0.41
C CYS A 8 2.42 4.40 -0.18
N LEU A 9 1.74 5.29 -0.91
CA LEU A 9 1.89 6.73 -0.86
C LEU A 9 0.83 7.38 0.04
N ASN A 10 0.95 8.69 0.26
CA ASN A 10 -0.06 9.52 0.94
C ASN A 10 -0.51 8.99 2.32
N GLY A 11 0.40 8.33 3.05
CA GLY A 11 0.11 7.75 4.37
C GLY A 11 -0.62 6.41 4.33
N GLY A 12 -0.69 5.75 3.17
CA GLY A 12 -1.26 4.41 3.03
C GLY A 12 -0.53 3.35 3.85
N GLN A 13 -1.30 2.44 4.46
CA GLN A 13 -0.76 1.31 5.21
C GLN A 13 -0.46 0.15 4.28
N CYS A 14 0.80 -0.31 4.26
CA CYS A 14 1.22 -1.46 3.48
C CYS A 14 0.97 -2.75 4.24
N VAL A 15 0.30 -3.71 3.59
CA VAL A 15 0.04 -5.04 4.13
C VAL A 15 0.63 -6.08 3.19
N SER A 16 1.62 -6.83 3.67
CA SER A 16 2.20 -7.96 2.94
C SER A 16 1.26 -9.17 3.00
N ASN A 17 1.04 -9.84 1.87
CA ASN A 17 0.27 -11.08 1.82
C ASN A 17 1.19 -12.32 1.80
N ASN A 18 0.64 -13.49 2.17
CA ASN A 18 1.39 -14.75 2.24
C ASN A 18 1.87 -15.29 0.87
N MET A 19 1.45 -14.67 -0.24
CA MET A 19 1.86 -15.02 -1.60
C MET A 19 3.05 -14.18 -2.09
N GLY A 20 3.60 -13.31 -1.24
CA GLY A 20 4.73 -12.42 -1.58
C GLY A 20 4.32 -11.11 -2.27
N GLY A 21 3.02 -10.82 -2.37
CA GLY A 21 2.50 -9.53 -2.83
C GLY A 21 2.20 -8.56 -1.67
N PHE A 22 1.81 -7.33 -2.01
CA PHE A 22 1.35 -6.34 -1.05
C PHE A 22 0.01 -5.74 -1.47
N THR A 23 -0.70 -5.19 -0.50
CA THR A 23 -1.89 -4.37 -0.70
C THR A 23 -1.76 -3.09 0.13
N CYS A 24 -2.17 -1.96 -0.43
CA CYS A 24 -2.22 -0.70 0.29
C CYS A 24 -3.64 -0.42 0.80
N THR A 25 -3.75 -0.03 2.07
CA THR A 25 -4.99 0.53 2.62
C THR A 25 -4.86 2.04 2.62
N CYS A 26 -5.68 2.71 1.82
CA CYS A 26 -5.58 4.14 1.59
C CYS A 26 -6.50 4.93 2.53
N PRO A 27 -5.98 5.99 3.19
CA PRO A 27 -6.84 6.93 3.89
C PRO A 27 -7.62 7.78 2.88
N ASN A 28 -8.88 8.11 3.19
CA ASN A 28 -9.67 9.04 2.36
C ASN A 28 -8.97 10.43 2.31
N PRO A 29 -8.90 11.11 1.16
CA PRO A 29 -9.54 10.84 -0.14
C PRO A 29 -8.75 9.95 -1.09
N TYR A 30 -7.64 9.37 -0.65
CA TYR A 30 -6.72 8.70 -1.56
C TYR A 30 -7.20 7.33 -2.03
N THR A 31 -6.90 7.02 -3.28
CA THR A 31 -7.30 5.82 -4.00
C THR A 31 -6.15 5.32 -4.89
N GLY A 32 -6.38 4.22 -5.62
CA GLY A 32 -5.32 3.57 -6.40
C GLY A 32 -4.63 2.43 -5.64
N SER A 33 -3.82 1.63 -6.36
CA SER A 33 -3.19 0.42 -5.79
C SER A 33 -2.09 0.75 -4.77
N ARG A 34 -1.57 1.98 -4.84
CA ARG A 34 -0.52 2.52 -3.99
C ARG A 34 -0.98 3.79 -3.28
N CYS A 35 -2.27 4.12 -3.27
CA CYS A 35 -2.78 5.37 -2.71
C CYS A 35 -2.20 6.61 -3.40
N GLU A 36 -1.94 6.51 -4.70
CA GLU A 36 -1.32 7.56 -5.53
C GLU A 36 -2.31 8.64 -6.00
N ASP A 37 -3.60 8.32 -6.03
CA ASP A 37 -4.67 9.17 -6.56
C ASP A 37 -5.52 9.80 -5.46
#